data_AF-A0A815UFL3-F1
#
_entry.id   AF-A0A815UFL3-F1
#
_cell.length_a   1.000
_cell.length_b   1.000
_cell.length_c   1.000
_cell.angle_alpha   90.00
_cell.angle_beta   90.00
_cell.angle_gamma   90.00
#
_symmetry.space_group_name_H-M   'P 1'
#
loop_
_entity.id
_entity.type
_entity.pdbx_description
1 polymer ?
#
loop_
_entity_poly.entity_id
_entity_poly.type
_entity_poly.pdbx_seq_one_letter_code
_entity_poly.pdbx_strand_id
1 'polypeptide(L)'
;MAYNEYPPVYSYQQTSPSRRYQIREKIFSVGDNFKIKDEMGQDVYTVRSKLFSLGDKLVLEDIAGNGLIKIQQELLHLHPTFNILSARNGESDRQLAVLKKKFTFFHYKFKIDSVYGQYSLEG
;
A
#
# COMPACT_ATOMS: atom_id res chain seq x y z
N MET A 1 34.64 -27.13 -2.35
CA MET A 1 35.04 -26.00 -1.47
C MET A 1 34.51 -24.73 -2.11
N ALA A 2 33.97 -23.83 -1.29
CA ALA A 2 32.74 -23.07 -1.51
C ALA A 2 32.73 -22.02 -2.65
N TYR A 3 31.59 -21.92 -3.34
CA TYR A 3 31.25 -20.88 -4.31
C TYR A 3 31.04 -19.54 -3.58
N ASN A 4 31.89 -18.56 -3.90
CA ASN A 4 31.60 -17.15 -3.69
C ASN A 4 30.79 -16.64 -4.88
N GLU A 5 29.47 -16.60 -4.74
CA GLU A 5 28.62 -15.85 -5.66
C GLU A 5 27.93 -14.75 -4.87
N TYR A 6 28.36 -13.51 -5.11
CA TYR A 6 27.56 -12.33 -4.77
C TYR A 6 26.18 -12.50 -5.42
N PRO A 7 25.06 -12.20 -4.73
CA PRO A 7 23.76 -12.25 -5.36
C PRO A 7 23.72 -11.26 -6.55
N PRO A 8 23.12 -11.63 -7.69
CA PRO A 8 23.07 -10.77 -8.86
C PRO A 8 22.34 -9.46 -8.53
N VAL A 9 22.89 -8.35 -9.01
CA VAL A 9 22.27 -7.03 -8.95
C VAL A 9 21.02 -7.07 -9.82
N TYR A 10 19.84 -7.18 -9.21
CA TYR A 10 18.57 -7.10 -9.94
C TYR A 10 18.34 -5.67 -10.44
N SER A 11 18.74 -5.39 -11.68
CA SER A 11 18.23 -4.24 -12.43
C SER A 11 16.79 -4.54 -12.83
N TYR A 12 15.82 -3.89 -12.18
CA TYR A 12 14.41 -3.95 -12.59
C TYR A 12 14.23 -3.27 -13.97
N GLN A 13 14.44 -4.03 -15.05
CA GLN A 13 13.88 -3.70 -16.35
C GLN A 13 12.36 -3.86 -16.23
N GLN A 14 11.62 -2.77 -16.45
CA GLN A 14 10.19 -2.64 -16.19
C GLN A 14 9.35 -3.41 -17.23
N THR A 15 9.40 -4.73 -17.21
CA THR A 15 8.36 -5.62 -17.76
C THR A 15 8.17 -6.79 -16.81
N SER A 16 7.76 -6.51 -15.58
CA SER A 16 7.18 -7.55 -14.73
C SER A 16 5.98 -8.13 -15.48
N PRO A 17 5.81 -9.47 -15.59
CA PRO A 17 4.52 -10.02 -15.99
C PRO A 17 3.45 -9.36 -15.11
N SER A 18 2.31 -9.00 -15.71
CA SER A 18 1.22 -8.34 -14.99
C SER A 18 0.72 -9.25 -13.87
N ARG A 19 1.33 -9.14 -12.69
CA ARG A 19 0.88 -9.83 -11.48
C ARG A 19 -0.46 -9.24 -11.07
N ARG A 20 -1.48 -10.08 -11.00
CA ARG A 20 -2.85 -9.64 -10.75
C ARG A 20 -3.18 -9.94 -9.30
N TYR A 21 -3.35 -8.89 -8.53
CA TYR A 21 -3.80 -9.02 -7.15
C TYR A 21 -5.32 -8.88 -7.06
N GLN A 22 -5.93 -9.68 -6.19
CA GLN A 22 -7.37 -9.69 -5.96
C GLN A 22 -7.67 -9.30 -4.51
N ILE A 23 -8.58 -8.36 -4.34
CA ILE A 23 -9.19 -7.98 -3.07
C ILE A 23 -10.68 -8.27 -3.19
N ARG A 24 -11.24 -9.04 -2.26
CA ARG A 24 -12.66 -9.45 -2.29
C ARG A 24 -13.52 -8.71 -1.28
N GLU A 25 -12.91 -8.14 -0.24
CA GLU A 25 -13.62 -7.36 0.77
C GLU A 25 -13.96 -5.96 0.27
N LYS A 26 -15.08 -5.41 0.74
CA LYS A 26 -15.39 -3.99 0.54
C LYS A 26 -14.31 -3.19 1.27
N ILE A 27 -13.40 -2.60 0.50
CA ILE A 27 -12.30 -1.73 0.98
C ILE A 27 -12.83 -0.46 1.71
N PHE A 28 -14.15 -0.23 1.66
CA PHE A 28 -14.86 0.86 2.34
C PHE A 28 -15.65 0.43 3.58
N SER A 29 -15.70 -0.88 3.90
CA SER A 29 -16.24 -1.36 5.17
C SER A 29 -15.15 -1.22 6.23
N VAL A 30 -15.11 -0.02 6.80
CA VAL A 30 -14.37 0.37 8.00
C VAL A 30 -14.45 -0.77 9.04
N GLY A 31 -13.35 -1.51 9.26
CA GLY A 31 -13.17 -2.36 10.46
C GLY A 31 -12.50 -3.70 10.25
N ASP A 32 -12.65 -4.30 9.09
CA ASP A 32 -12.24 -5.69 8.89
C ASP A 32 -10.81 -5.79 8.37
N ASN A 33 -10.10 -6.81 8.85
CA ASN A 33 -8.82 -7.22 8.28
C ASN A 33 -9.12 -8.05 7.03
N PHE A 34 -8.35 -7.87 5.97
CA PHE A 34 -8.55 -8.63 4.74
C PHE A 34 -7.24 -9.12 4.15
N LYS A 35 -7.35 -10.10 3.26
CA LYS A 35 -6.19 -10.69 2.57
C LYS A 35 -6.18 -10.31 1.11
N ILE A 36 -4.99 -10.09 0.59
CA ILE A 36 -4.74 -9.88 -0.83
C ILE A 36 -4.25 -11.20 -1.40
N LYS A 37 -4.90 -11.65 -2.47
CA LYS A 37 -4.53 -12.87 -3.20
C LYS A 37 -3.82 -12.54 -4.50
N ASP A 38 -2.91 -13.39 -4.94
CA ASP A 38 -2.34 -13.33 -6.28
C ASP A 38 -3.26 -13.95 -7.35
N GLU A 39 -2.77 -14.03 -8.59
CA GLU A 39 -3.48 -14.66 -9.70
C GLU A 39 -3.80 -16.14 -9.50
N MET A 40 -3.01 -16.85 -8.68
CA MET A 40 -3.22 -18.26 -8.35
C MET A 40 -4.18 -18.44 -7.17
N GLY A 41 -4.67 -17.36 -6.58
CA GLY A 41 -5.58 -17.35 -5.44
C GLY A 41 -4.88 -17.57 -4.09
N GLN A 42 -3.54 -17.54 -4.06
CA GLN A 42 -2.74 -17.68 -2.85
C GLN A 42 -2.72 -16.37 -2.08
N ASP A 43 -2.88 -16.44 -0.76
CA ASP A 43 -2.76 -15.26 0.10
C ASP A 43 -1.30 -14.79 0.08
N VAL A 44 -1.06 -13.56 -0.36
CA VAL A 44 0.29 -12.98 -0.47
C VAL A 44 0.53 -11.82 0.49
N TYR A 45 -0.54 -11.15 0.92
CA TYR A 45 -0.47 -10.08 1.91
C TYR A 45 -1.69 -10.10 2.83
N THR A 46 -1.50 -9.55 4.03
CA THR A 46 -2.58 -9.25 4.97
C THR A 46 -2.66 -7.74 5.17
N VAL A 47 -3.86 -7.19 5.08
CA VAL A 47 -4.14 -5.80 5.47
C VAL A 47 -4.83 -5.81 6.81
N ARG A 48 -4.19 -5.20 7.80
CA ARG A 48 -4.77 -4.98 9.12
C ARG A 48 -5.34 -3.58 9.24
N SER A 49 -6.61 -3.52 9.62
CA SER A 49 -7.32 -2.29 9.91
C SER A 49 -7.16 -1.96 11.39
N LYS A 50 -6.66 -0.76 11.67
CA LYS A 50 -6.70 -0.16 13.01
C LYS A 50 -7.60 1.05 12.93
N LEU A 51 -8.88 0.80 13.11
CA LEU A 51 -9.82 1.90 13.28
C LEU A 51 -9.63 2.51 14.65
N PHE A 52 -9.38 3.80 14.67
CA PHE A 52 -9.48 4.60 15.88
C PHE A 52 -10.62 5.59 15.71
N SER A 53 -11.19 6.09 16.81
CA SER A 53 -12.27 7.08 16.80
C SER A 53 -11.94 8.36 16.01
N LEU A 54 -10.65 8.61 15.76
CA LEU A 54 -10.16 9.80 15.09
C LEU A 54 -9.82 9.57 13.62
N GLY A 55 -9.56 8.35 13.12
CA GLY A 55 -9.16 8.17 11.72
C GLY A 55 -8.75 6.76 11.30
N ASP A 56 -8.74 6.54 9.99
CA ASP A 56 -8.38 5.26 9.39
C ASP A 56 -6.87 5.05 9.34
N LYS A 57 -6.44 3.88 9.81
CA LYS A 57 -5.06 3.40 9.67
C LYS A 57 -5.07 1.96 9.18
N LEU A 58 -4.29 1.70 8.14
CA LEU A 58 -4.08 0.37 7.60
C LEU A 58 -2.60 0.00 7.68
N VAL A 59 -2.32 -1.27 7.95
CA VAL A 59 -0.98 -1.84 7.87
C VAL A 59 -1.01 -3.02 6.90
N LEU A 60 -0.22 -2.94 5.84
CA LEU A 60 0.04 -4.05 4.93
C LEU A 60 1.20 -4.87 5.49
N GLU A 61 0.97 -6.17 5.65
CA GLU A 61 1.93 -7.14 6.17
C GLU A 61 2.16 -8.25 5.14
N ASP A 62 3.36 -8.84 5.17
CA ASP A 62 3.61 -10.11 4.49
C ASP A 62 2.88 -11.28 5.19
N ILE A 63 2.98 -12.48 4.63
CA ILE A 63 2.36 -13.70 5.20
C ILE A 63 2.94 -14.05 6.58
N ALA A 64 4.19 -13.66 6.85
CA ALA A 64 4.85 -13.88 8.14
C ALA A 64 4.44 -12.83 9.20
N GLY A 65 3.63 -11.83 8.84
CA GLY A 65 3.18 -10.76 9.73
C GLY A 65 4.17 -9.61 9.87
N ASN A 66 5.20 -9.54 9.02
CA ASN A 66 6.10 -8.38 9.02
C ASN A 66 5.42 -7.21 8.33
N GLY A 67 5.41 -6.06 8.99
CA GLY A 67 4.94 -4.82 8.39
C GLY A 67 5.75 -4.47 7.14
N LEU A 68 5.05 -4.01 6.11
CA LEU A 68 5.66 -3.53 4.87
C LEU A 68 5.34 -2.04 4.68
N ILE A 69 4.05 -1.71 4.77
CA ILE A 69 3.53 -0.36 4.50
C ILE A 69 2.47 0.01 5.54
N LYS A 70 2.47 1.27 5.95
CA LYS A 70 1.39 1.90 6.72
C LYS A 70 0.68 2.93 5.85
N ILE A 71 -0.64 2.93 5.89
CA ILE A 71 -1.48 3.96 5.26
C ILE A 71 -2.22 4.67 6.38
N GLN A 72 -2.10 5.99 6.47
CA GLN A 72 -2.69 6.79 7.54
C GLN A 72 -3.46 7.97 6.96
N GLN A 73 -4.72 8.12 7.35
CA GLN A 73 -5.52 9.27 6.97
C GLN A 73 -5.12 10.51 7.79
N GLU A 74 -4.99 11.66 7.12
CA GLU A 74 -4.91 12.96 7.78
C GLU A 74 -6.32 13.52 8.06
N LEU A 75 -6.50 14.11 9.23
CA LEU A 75 -7.83 14.49 9.74
C LEU A 75 -8.17 15.97 9.59
N LEU A 76 -7.14 16.81 9.48
CA LEU A 76 -7.30 18.27 9.47
C LEU A 76 -7.47 18.84 8.05
N HIS A 77 -7.77 18.00 7.07
CA HIS A 77 -7.93 18.40 5.68
C HIS A 77 -9.40 18.37 5.26
N LEU A 78 -9.81 19.40 4.50
CA LEU A 78 -11.16 19.47 3.91
C LEU A 78 -11.43 18.29 2.96
N HIS A 79 -10.38 17.74 2.33
CA HIS A 79 -10.45 16.56 1.50
C HIS A 79 -9.72 15.38 2.14
N PRO A 80 -10.13 14.13 1.87
CA PRO A 80 -9.36 12.95 2.28
C PRO A 80 -7.93 12.99 1.75
N THR A 81 -6.96 12.92 2.66
CA THR A 81 -5.53 12.79 2.37
C THR A 81 -5.00 11.57 3.12
N PHE A 82 -4.18 10.76 2.45
CA PHE A 82 -3.58 9.57 3.02
C PHE A 82 -2.07 9.60 2.85
N ASN A 83 -1.34 9.40 3.94
CA ASN A 83 0.10 9.21 3.94
C ASN A 83 0.43 7.72 3.82
N ILE A 84 1.31 7.39 2.87
CA ILE A 84 1.87 6.05 2.70
C ILE A 84 3.30 6.06 3.24
N LEU A 85 3.54 5.26 4.26
CA LEU A 85 4.80 5.16 4.98
C LEU A 85 5.35 3.74 4.85
N SER A 86 6.68 3.60 4.84
CA SER A 86 7.32 2.31 5.09
C SER A 86 7.02 1.85 6.52
N ALA A 87 6.94 0.53 6.71
CA ALA A 87 6.62 -0.07 8.00
C ALA A 87 7.55 -1.25 8.32
N ARG A 88 8.86 -1.06 8.22
CA ARG A 88 9.85 -2.13 8.48
C ARG A 88 10.09 -2.31 9.97
N ASN A 89 10.06 -3.56 10.43
CA ASN A 89 10.33 -3.90 11.83
C ASN A 89 11.72 -3.41 12.24
N GLY A 90 11.80 -2.58 13.29
CA GLY A 90 13.06 -2.06 13.82
C GLY A 90 13.63 -0.81 13.12
N GLU A 91 12.96 -0.29 12.10
CA GLU A 91 13.34 0.96 11.42
C GLU A 91 12.31 2.07 11.65
N SER A 92 12.74 3.33 11.48
CA SER A 92 11.82 4.47 11.52
C SER A 92 10.97 4.55 10.27
N ASP A 93 9.66 4.83 10.43
CA ASP A 93 8.74 5.02 9.31
C ASP A 93 9.22 6.17 8.41
N ARG A 94 9.52 5.85 7.15
CA ARG A 94 9.83 6.83 6.10
C ARG A 94 8.63 7.05 5.20
N GLN A 95 8.32 8.30 4.89
CA GLN A 95 7.28 8.65 3.93
C GLN A 95 7.65 8.24 2.50
N LEU A 96 6.73 7.53 1.85
CA LEU A 96 6.88 7.00 0.49
C LEU A 96 5.98 7.74 -0.49
N ALA A 97 4.75 8.05 -0.08
CA ALA A 97 3.82 8.79 -0.92
C ALA A 97 2.72 9.50 -0.11
N VAL A 98 2.05 10.44 -0.78
CA VAL A 98 0.86 11.12 -0.29
C VAL A 98 -0.23 11.01 -1.35
N LEU A 99 -1.40 10.52 -0.95
CA LEU A 99 -2.60 10.40 -1.78
C LEU A 99 -3.58 11.49 -1.40
N LYS A 100 -3.99 12.31 -2.36
CA LYS A 100 -4.97 13.39 -2.16
C LYS A 100 -6.18 13.15 -3.02
N LYS A 101 -7.35 12.96 -2.40
CA LYS A 101 -8.62 12.90 -3.12
C LYS A 101 -8.93 14.29 -3.67
N LYS A 102 -9.31 14.37 -4.94
CA LYS A 102 -9.84 15.60 -5.55
C LYS A 102 -11.36 15.61 -5.45
N PHE A 103 -11.92 16.78 -5.18
CA PHE A 103 -13.36 17.00 -5.27
C PHE A 103 -13.76 17.01 -6.76
N THR A 104 -14.48 15.98 -7.17
CA THR A 104 -15.01 15.76 -8.53
C THR A 104 -16.46 15.30 -8.39
N PHE A 105 -17.34 15.74 -9.28
CA PHE A 105 -18.79 15.57 -9.09
C PHE A 105 -19.33 14.16 -9.44
N PHE A 106 -18.66 13.39 -10.31
CA PHE A 106 -19.23 12.15 -10.86
C PHE A 106 -18.27 10.96 -10.94
N HIS A 107 -17.00 11.14 -10.57
CA HIS A 107 -15.97 10.11 -10.69
C HIS A 107 -14.94 10.27 -9.58
N TYR A 108 -14.18 9.23 -9.29
CA TYR A 108 -13.14 9.28 -8.27
C TYR A 108 -11.83 9.72 -8.90
N LYS A 109 -11.16 10.70 -8.28
CA LYS A 109 -9.83 11.16 -8.72
C LYS A 109 -8.91 11.33 -7.53
N PHE A 110 -7.75 10.68 -7.57
CA PHE A 110 -6.68 10.83 -6.59
C PHE A 110 -5.41 11.31 -7.29
N LYS A 111 -4.74 12.29 -6.67
CA LYS A 111 -3.35 12.62 -7.01
C LYS A 111 -2.42 11.89 -6.05
N ILE A 112 -1.36 11.30 -6.58
CA ILE A 112 -0.36 10.54 -5.84
C ILE A 112 0.97 11.28 -6.01
N ASP A 113 1.48 11.87 -4.92
CA ASP A 113 2.82 12.45 -4.86
C ASP A 113 3.74 11.43 -4.18
N SER A 114 4.63 10.76 -4.91
CA SER A 114 5.51 9.71 -4.36
C SER A 114 6.99 10.00 -4.58
N VAL A 115 7.84 9.31 -3.82
CA VAL A 115 9.30 9.31 -4.04
C VAL A 115 9.70 8.73 -5.40
N TYR A 116 8.80 8.05 -6.10
CA TYR A 116 8.98 7.48 -7.43
C TYR A 116 8.34 8.33 -8.54
N GLY A 117 7.89 9.55 -8.22
CA GLY A 117 7.22 10.44 -9.17
C GLY A 117 5.75 10.71 -8.83
N GLN A 118 5.10 11.45 -9.72
CA GLN A 118 3.71 11.88 -9.56
C GLN A 118 2.77 11.08 -10.47
N TYR A 119 1.64 10.64 -9.93
CA TYR A 119 0.64 9.84 -10.63
C TYR A 119 -0.78 10.37 -10.39
N SER A 120 -1.70 10.03 -11.29
CA SER A 120 -3.14 10.28 -11.13
C SER A 120 -3.87 8.95 -11.23
N LEU A 121 -4.77 8.69 -10.28
CA LEU A 121 -5.67 7.54 -10.30
C LEU A 121 -7.09 8.06 -10.55
N GLU A 122 -7.73 7.54 -11.58
CA GLU A 122 -9.07 7.96 -12.03
C GLU A 122 -9.92 6.72 -12.31
N GLY A 123 -11.21 6.80 -12.01
CA GLY A 123 -12.18 5.74 -12.22
C GLY A 123 -13.61 6.18 -11.97
#